data_AF-A0AAD8H3W9-F1
#
_entry.id   AF-A0AAD8H3W9-F1
#
_cell.length_a   1.000
_cell.length_b   1.000
_cell.length_c   1.000
_cell.angle_alpha   90.00
_cell.angle_beta   90.00
_cell.angle_gamma   90.00
#
_symmetry.space_group_name_H-M   'P 1'
#
loop_
_entity.id
_entity.type
_entity.pdbx_description
1 polymer ?
#
loop_
_entity_poly.entity_id
_entity_poly.type
_entity_poly.pdbx_seq_one_letter_code
_entity_poly.pdbx_strand_id
1 'polypeptide(L)'
;MAVHALLVKLELKGDTRLWNALLVAFLKLGFNDYAYKVFDCMCCPDVVSFTSLVSSFAKSGWEDKAVEIFVDMISLGVEANEYSYVGILSACIRLGSLSLGSQVHGLVVKLGYLDSVYVSNALLGLCGRMSDAEKMFRSRPLNQCSSVIWTSMICGYARNGQPYESISLFCQGFSEGTMAVDEVLSAAVLGVCGTLGSPVFGGQIHCHAIKSGFLSNTVVENAIMRYNLHRQGDLTLTAWEQMQQTGFWGHLKEAEEVIISMSIKPEASVWRALLDSCRIHMETDIGERAAKQILSLEPLDPSTYILMSNLFSSSGRWHCSEMIRGKMREKGFRKRPVQSWIFHQDRAHFFFTRDKSHSQSKDINKGLEILVLECLKAGYVPDTSFVLHEVEEYQKKDFLFYHSAKLAVTYGLLMTEPEKPIRVMKNVILCGDCHTFFKYVSVVTKREIHVRDSSGFHCFWNVSLTPVVKVEVLPELCAVHFLGAAYRILHPYSNLSPFVG
;
A
#
# COMPACT_ATOMS: atom_id res chain seq x y z
N MET A 1 32.75 -2.21 12.48
CA MET A 1 33.79 -1.51 13.28
C MET A 1 35.19 -1.76 12.74
N ALA A 2 35.68 -3.01 12.68
CA ALA A 2 37.03 -3.31 12.18
C ALA A 2 37.30 -2.81 10.75
N VAL A 3 36.35 -2.98 9.82
CA VAL A 3 36.49 -2.53 8.41
C VAL A 3 36.48 -1.00 8.28
N HIS A 4 35.60 -0.31 9.01
CA HIS A 4 35.55 1.16 9.04
C HIS A 4 36.84 1.75 9.64
N ALA A 5 37.33 1.17 10.75
CA ALA A 5 38.61 1.54 11.33
C ALA A 5 39.79 1.24 10.39
N LEU A 6 39.74 0.15 9.61
CA LEU A 6 40.76 -0.18 8.61
C LEU A 6 40.76 0.83 7.45
N LEU A 7 39.58 1.23 6.95
CA LEU A 7 39.45 2.19 5.85
C LEU A 7 39.91 3.60 6.24
N VAL A 8 39.61 4.02 7.47
CA VAL A 8 40.13 5.28 8.04
C VAL A 8 41.65 5.22 8.25
N LYS A 9 42.18 4.05 8.66
CA LYS A 9 43.62 3.85 8.93
C LYS A 9 44.47 3.64 7.67
N LEU A 10 43.88 3.20 6.55
CA LEU A 10 44.56 2.93 5.28
C LEU A 10 44.63 4.14 4.33
N GLU A 11 44.21 5.34 4.77
CA GLU A 11 44.22 6.58 3.96
C GLU A 11 43.55 6.46 2.59
N LEU A 12 42.62 5.52 2.41
CA LEU A 12 41.79 5.34 1.21
C LEU A 12 40.68 6.41 1.11
N LYS A 13 41.01 7.66 1.47
CA LYS A 13 40.10 8.82 1.47
C LYS A 13 39.54 9.15 0.09
N GLY A 14 40.16 8.66 -0.98
CA GLY A 14 39.83 9.01 -2.36
C GLY A 14 38.85 8.07 -3.09
N ASP A 15 38.56 6.87 -2.60
CA ASP A 15 37.71 5.92 -3.34
C ASP A 15 36.24 5.99 -2.91
N THR A 16 35.49 6.90 -3.53
CA THR A 16 34.05 7.11 -3.30
C THR A 16 33.23 5.81 -3.44
N ARG A 17 33.66 4.83 -4.25
CA ARG A 17 32.95 3.55 -4.41
C ARG A 17 33.04 2.67 -3.17
N LEU A 18 34.21 2.60 -2.55
CA LEU A 18 34.41 1.84 -1.30
C LEU A 18 33.64 2.48 -0.15
N TRP A 19 33.64 3.81 -0.07
CA TRP A 19 32.83 4.54 0.90
C TRP A 19 31.33 4.31 0.70
N ASN A 20 30.85 4.35 -0.54
CA ASN A 20 29.47 4.05 -0.89
C ASN A 20 29.08 2.60 -0.54
N ALA A 21 29.95 1.62 -0.79
CA ALA A 21 29.70 0.23 -0.42
C ALA A 21 29.59 0.05 1.11
N LEU A 22 30.47 0.71 1.87
CA LEU A 22 30.42 0.70 3.33
C LEU A 22 29.15 1.38 3.87
N LEU A 23 28.80 2.54 3.30
CA LEU A 23 27.59 3.28 3.63
C LEU A 23 26.35 2.41 3.42
N VAL A 24 26.20 1.81 2.24
CA VAL A 24 25.08 0.92 1.91
C VAL A 24 25.04 -0.30 2.82
N ALA A 25 26.18 -0.87 3.20
CA ALA A 25 26.24 -1.99 4.13
C ALA A 25 25.69 -1.61 5.52
N PHE A 26 26.09 -0.46 6.07
CA PHE A 26 25.55 0.02 7.35
C PHE A 26 24.04 0.33 7.28
N LEU A 27 23.60 0.94 6.18
CA LEU A 27 22.17 1.23 5.95
C LEU A 27 21.34 -0.05 5.87
N LYS A 28 21.81 -1.09 5.16
CA LYS A 28 21.13 -2.39 5.07
C LYS A 28 21.01 -3.10 6.43
N LEU A 29 21.98 -2.90 7.32
CA LEU A 29 21.97 -3.46 8.68
C LEU A 29 21.12 -2.62 9.66
N GLY A 30 20.56 -1.48 9.22
CA GLY A 30 19.76 -0.58 10.05
C GLY A 30 20.58 0.28 11.01
N PHE A 31 21.91 0.33 10.84
CA PHE A 31 22.82 1.13 11.67
C PHE A 31 22.92 2.56 11.15
N ASN A 32 21.82 3.31 11.19
CA ASN A 32 21.69 4.64 10.58
C ASN A 32 22.66 5.67 11.16
N ASP A 33 22.93 5.64 12.47
CA ASP A 33 23.91 6.54 13.11
C ASP A 33 25.32 6.35 12.54
N TYR A 34 25.71 5.09 12.34
CA TYR A 34 27.04 4.76 11.80
C TYR A 34 27.12 5.06 10.30
N ALA A 35 26.04 4.83 9.55
CA ALA A 35 25.95 5.23 8.16
C ALA A 35 26.12 6.75 8.01
N TYR A 36 25.48 7.55 8.87
CA TYR A 36 25.64 9.01 8.86
C TYR A 36 27.09 9.42 9.17
N LYS A 37 27.72 8.83 10.19
CA LYS A 37 29.14 9.10 10.49
C LYS A 37 30.08 8.74 9.34
N VAL A 38 29.81 7.64 8.64
CA VAL A 38 30.57 7.23 7.45
C VAL A 38 30.43 8.29 6.36
N PHE A 39 29.22 8.77 6.12
CA PHE A 39 28.95 9.83 5.15
C PHE A 39 29.64 11.15 5.50
N ASP A 40 29.60 11.56 6.77
CA ASP A 40 30.25 12.78 7.28
C ASP A 40 31.78 12.73 7.16
N CYS A 41 32.36 11.52 7.16
CA CYS A 41 33.78 11.31 6.91
C CYS A 41 34.16 11.32 5.41
N MET A 42 33.20 11.30 4.48
CA MET A 42 33.47 11.28 3.05
C MET A 42 33.97 12.65 2.59
N CYS A 43 35.10 12.67 1.90
CA CYS A 43 35.66 13.93 1.38
C CYS A 43 34.85 14.49 0.19
N CYS A 44 34.27 13.60 -0.62
CA CYS A 44 33.54 13.96 -1.84
C CYS A 44 32.31 13.04 -2.01
N PRO A 45 31.19 13.28 -1.29
CA PRO A 45 29.98 12.50 -1.49
C PRO A 45 29.39 12.75 -2.88
N ASP A 46 29.00 11.68 -3.57
CA ASP A 46 28.42 11.75 -4.91
C ASP A 46 26.90 11.52 -4.87
N VAL A 47 26.26 11.57 -6.04
CA VAL A 47 24.81 11.33 -6.19
C VAL A 47 24.38 10.01 -5.54
N VAL A 48 25.23 8.97 -5.60
CA VAL A 48 24.94 7.65 -5.02
C VAL A 48 24.99 7.70 -3.49
N SER A 49 25.96 8.41 -2.91
CA SER A 49 26.06 8.63 -1.46
C SER A 49 24.78 9.27 -0.90
N PHE A 50 24.39 10.41 -1.49
CA PHE A 50 23.20 11.16 -1.07
C PHE A 50 21.92 10.36 -1.29
N THR A 51 21.73 9.78 -2.48
CA THR A 51 20.52 9.00 -2.81
C THR A 51 20.33 7.80 -1.89
N SER A 52 21.42 7.12 -1.52
CA SER A 52 21.40 5.99 -0.60
C SER A 52 20.92 6.41 0.79
N LEU A 53 21.43 7.54 1.31
CA LEU A 53 21.00 8.09 2.59
C LEU A 53 19.54 8.54 2.57
N VAL A 54 19.16 9.39 1.60
CA VAL A 54 17.78 9.90 1.47
C VAL A 54 16.79 8.74 1.42
N SER A 55 17.04 7.76 0.55
CA SER A 55 16.15 6.60 0.37
C SER A 55 16.06 5.70 1.62
N SER A 56 17.16 5.52 2.34
CA SER A 56 17.19 4.67 3.53
C SER A 56 16.58 5.36 4.75
N PHE A 57 16.92 6.64 4.98
CA PHE A 57 16.39 7.44 6.07
C PHE A 57 14.88 7.67 5.92
N ALA A 58 14.42 7.91 4.69
CA ALA A 58 13.01 7.96 4.34
C ALA A 58 12.22 6.67 4.63
N LYS A 59 12.88 5.54 4.92
CA LYS A 59 12.22 4.26 5.27
C LYS A 59 12.43 3.85 6.72
N SER A 60 13.30 4.55 7.45
CA SER A 60 13.82 4.12 8.75
C SER A 60 13.34 4.96 9.93
N GLY A 61 12.33 5.81 9.75
CA GLY A 61 11.84 6.71 10.80
C GLY A 61 12.74 7.93 11.03
N TRP A 62 13.58 8.26 10.04
CA TRP A 62 14.54 9.37 10.05
C TRP A 62 14.20 10.34 8.92
N GLU A 63 12.90 10.55 8.67
CA GLU A 63 12.42 11.27 7.50
C GLU A 63 12.86 12.74 7.49
N ASP A 64 12.91 13.41 8.65
CA ASP A 64 13.38 14.80 8.75
C ASP A 64 14.85 14.93 8.28
N LYS A 65 15.72 14.00 8.72
CA LYS A 65 17.11 13.96 8.24
C LYS A 65 17.21 13.60 6.77
N ALA A 66 16.27 12.84 6.22
CA ALA A 66 16.23 12.59 4.79
C ALA A 66 15.98 13.88 4.00
N VAL A 67 15.18 14.80 4.55
CA VAL A 67 14.95 16.13 3.97
C VAL A 67 16.22 16.98 4.08
N GLU A 68 16.86 17.03 5.24
CA GLU A 68 18.12 17.75 5.45
C GLU A 68 19.20 17.31 4.44
N ILE A 69 19.45 16.00 4.33
CA ILE A 69 20.43 15.44 3.39
C ILE A 69 20.07 15.76 1.93
N PHE A 70 18.79 15.80 1.58
CA PHE A 70 18.36 16.16 0.22
C PHE A 70 18.55 17.66 -0.06
N VAL A 71 18.33 18.53 0.92
CA VAL A 71 18.62 19.97 0.81
C VAL A 71 20.13 20.19 0.69
N ASP A 72 20.94 19.47 1.47
CA ASP A 72 22.39 19.52 1.38
C ASP A 72 22.88 19.12 -0.02
N MET A 73 22.33 18.02 -0.57
CA MET A 73 22.60 17.56 -1.94
C MET A 73 22.40 18.68 -2.97
N ILE A 74 21.24 19.36 -2.91
CA ILE A 74 20.92 20.47 -3.83
C ILE A 74 21.84 21.67 -3.59
N SER A 75 22.11 22.01 -2.33
CA SER A 75 22.94 23.17 -1.96
C SER A 75 24.40 23.04 -2.41
N LEU A 76 24.91 21.79 -2.44
CA LEU A 76 26.24 21.45 -2.92
C LEU A 76 26.30 21.31 -4.45
N GLY A 77 25.19 21.56 -5.16
CA GLY A 77 25.11 21.46 -6.61
C GLY A 77 25.16 20.03 -7.15
N VAL A 78 24.92 19.02 -6.30
CA VAL A 78 24.88 17.63 -6.72
C VAL A 78 23.52 17.34 -7.35
N GLU A 79 23.51 16.99 -8.65
CA GLU A 79 22.26 16.76 -9.38
C GLU A 79 21.50 15.54 -8.85
N ALA A 80 20.29 15.77 -8.35
CA ALA A 80 19.37 14.73 -7.93
C ALA A 80 18.91 13.88 -9.11
N ASN A 81 18.89 12.55 -8.93
CA ASN A 81 18.37 11.62 -9.93
C ASN A 81 16.96 11.14 -9.55
N GLU A 82 16.36 10.31 -10.43
CA GLU A 82 15.02 9.76 -10.21
C GLU A 82 14.85 9.04 -8.85
N TYR A 83 15.88 8.33 -8.40
CA TYR A 83 15.85 7.62 -7.11
C TYR A 83 15.94 8.60 -5.94
N SER A 84 16.68 9.70 -6.06
CA SER A 84 16.71 10.78 -5.06
C SER A 84 15.31 11.36 -4.88
N TYR A 85 14.61 11.65 -6.00
CA TYR A 85 13.24 12.16 -5.99
C TYR A 85 12.24 11.19 -5.36
N VAL A 86 12.32 9.90 -5.70
CA VAL A 86 11.49 8.86 -5.08
C VAL A 86 11.73 8.78 -3.57
N GLY A 87 13.00 8.85 -3.14
CA GLY A 87 13.39 8.86 -1.73
C GLY A 87 12.79 10.02 -0.96
N ILE A 88 12.98 11.26 -1.45
CA ILE A 88 12.46 12.46 -0.79
C ILE A 88 10.93 12.53 -0.83
N LEU A 89 10.28 12.11 -1.93
CA LEU A 89 8.82 12.01 -1.99
C LEU A 89 8.30 10.97 -0.98
N SER A 90 8.99 9.84 -0.81
CA SER A 90 8.67 8.87 0.24
C SER A 90 8.83 9.46 1.64
N ALA A 91 9.82 10.32 1.88
CA ALA A 91 9.96 11.04 3.14
C ALA A 91 8.79 12.01 3.34
N CYS A 92 8.45 12.84 2.35
CA CYS A 92 7.32 13.77 2.38
C CYS A 92 5.99 13.06 2.70
N ILE A 93 5.79 11.89 2.09
CA ILE A 93 4.63 11.02 2.32
C ILE A 93 4.53 10.58 3.79
N ARG A 94 5.63 10.09 4.35
CA ARG A 94 5.67 9.59 5.73
C ARG A 94 5.57 10.72 6.75
N LEU A 95 6.13 11.87 6.38
CA LEU A 95 6.00 13.15 7.07
C LEU A 95 4.63 13.81 6.87
N GLY A 96 3.72 13.25 6.06
CA GLY A 96 2.43 13.87 5.76
C GLY A 96 2.51 15.32 5.26
N SER A 97 3.69 15.79 4.83
CA SER A 97 3.97 17.19 4.55
C SER A 97 3.73 17.48 3.07
N LEU A 98 2.51 17.92 2.78
CA LEU A 98 2.12 18.32 1.42
C LEU A 98 2.86 19.57 0.94
N SER A 99 3.22 20.48 1.84
CA SER A 99 3.92 21.71 1.48
C SER A 99 5.30 21.38 0.90
N LEU A 100 6.06 20.54 1.60
CA LEU A 100 7.35 20.04 1.12
C LEU A 100 7.19 19.20 -0.14
N GLY A 101 6.22 18.30 -0.16
CA GLY A 101 5.93 17.50 -1.34
C GLY A 101 5.58 18.33 -2.58
N SER A 102 4.89 19.46 -2.41
CA SER A 102 4.56 20.38 -3.50
C SER A 102 5.79 21.11 -4.02
N GLN A 103 6.73 21.48 -3.15
CA GLN A 103 8.02 22.06 -3.55
C GLN A 103 8.84 21.07 -4.36
N VAL A 104 8.94 19.82 -3.88
CA VAL A 104 9.62 18.73 -4.60
C VAL A 104 8.95 18.45 -5.94
N HIS A 105 7.63 18.45 -6.01
CA HIS A 105 6.90 18.30 -7.27
C HIS A 105 7.24 19.42 -8.26
N GLY A 106 7.28 20.69 -7.82
CA GLY A 106 7.71 21.81 -8.67
C GLY A 106 9.12 21.62 -9.22
N LEU A 107 10.04 21.08 -8.41
CA LEU A 107 11.40 20.76 -8.83
C LEU A 107 11.45 19.63 -9.87
N VAL A 108 10.69 18.55 -9.65
CA VAL A 108 10.54 17.43 -10.60
C VAL A 108 10.00 17.91 -11.95
N VAL A 109 8.99 18.79 -11.94
CA VAL A 109 8.41 19.36 -13.17
C VAL A 109 9.45 20.21 -13.91
N LYS A 110 10.11 21.13 -13.19
CA LYS A 110 11.09 22.05 -13.76
C LYS A 110 12.27 21.32 -14.42
N LEU A 111 12.67 20.19 -13.84
CA LEU A 111 13.81 19.40 -14.29
C LEU A 111 13.44 18.23 -15.21
N GLY A 112 12.16 18.07 -15.56
CA GLY A 112 11.73 17.07 -16.55
C GLY A 112 11.69 15.63 -16.05
N TYR A 113 11.68 15.37 -14.74
CA TYR A 113 11.64 14.00 -14.18
C TYR A 113 10.24 13.39 -14.12
N LEU A 114 9.23 14.07 -14.66
CA LEU A 114 7.84 13.59 -14.64
C LEU A 114 7.60 12.33 -15.47
N ASP A 115 8.39 12.10 -16.52
CA ASP A 115 8.26 10.92 -17.36
C ASP A 115 8.85 9.64 -16.74
N SER A 116 9.59 9.76 -15.62
CA SER A 116 10.06 8.59 -14.88
C SER A 116 8.89 7.91 -14.16
N VAL A 117 8.71 6.61 -14.42
CA VAL A 117 7.69 5.75 -13.78
C VAL A 117 7.80 5.79 -12.28
N TYR A 118 9.03 5.79 -11.79
CA TYR A 118 9.31 5.75 -10.37
C TYR A 118 8.88 7.06 -9.70
N VAL A 119 9.21 8.20 -10.30
CA VAL A 119 8.89 9.52 -9.76
C VAL A 119 7.39 9.81 -9.87
N SER A 120 6.76 9.51 -11.01
CA SER A 120 5.31 9.66 -11.18
C SER A 120 4.50 8.83 -10.20
N ASN A 121 4.89 7.57 -9.96
CA ASN A 121 4.26 6.75 -8.92
C ASN A 121 4.46 7.30 -7.51
N ALA A 122 5.65 7.83 -7.20
CA ALA A 122 5.91 8.45 -5.90
C ALA A 122 5.08 9.73 -5.70
N LEU A 123 4.88 10.54 -6.76
CA LEU A 123 4.02 11.73 -6.74
C LEU A 123 2.55 11.38 -6.51
N LEU A 124 2.04 10.30 -7.09
CA LEU A 124 0.69 9.82 -6.77
C LEU A 124 0.58 9.36 -5.31
N GLY A 125 1.62 8.72 -4.79
CA GLY A 125 1.70 8.40 -3.38
C GLY A 125 1.73 9.63 -2.47
N LEU A 126 2.15 10.79 -2.96
CA LEU A 126 2.09 12.07 -2.24
C LEU A 126 0.71 12.71 -2.32
N CYS A 127 0.01 12.54 -3.43
CA CYS A 127 -1.36 13.01 -3.63
C CYS A 127 -2.30 12.22 -2.71
N GLY A 128 -2.46 12.67 -1.47
CA GLY A 128 -3.35 12.04 -0.49
C GLY A 128 -4.82 11.98 -0.92
N ARG A 129 -5.20 12.71 -1.98
CA ARG A 129 -6.48 12.60 -2.68
C ARG A 129 -6.26 12.35 -4.17
N MET A 130 -7.07 11.46 -4.72
CA MET A 130 -7.06 11.20 -6.16
C MET A 130 -7.51 12.42 -6.99
N SER A 131 -8.36 13.28 -6.43
CA SER A 131 -8.78 14.54 -7.07
C SER A 131 -7.63 15.54 -7.22
N ASP A 132 -6.67 15.57 -6.29
CA ASP A 132 -5.49 16.42 -6.39
C ASP A 132 -4.51 15.86 -7.45
N ALA A 133 -4.35 14.52 -7.51
CA ALA A 133 -3.63 13.84 -8.58
C ALA A 133 -4.27 14.08 -9.96
N GLU A 134 -5.60 14.06 -10.04
CA GLU A 134 -6.34 14.30 -11.28
C GLU A 134 -6.17 15.73 -11.78
N LYS A 135 -6.22 16.73 -10.90
CA LYS A 135 -5.91 18.12 -11.27
C LYS A 135 -4.50 18.25 -11.81
N MET A 136 -3.53 17.59 -11.18
CA MET A 136 -2.15 17.56 -11.66
C MET A 136 -2.04 16.91 -13.04
N PHE A 137 -2.75 15.80 -13.26
CA PHE A 137 -2.80 15.12 -14.55
C PHE A 137 -3.45 15.98 -15.64
N ARG A 138 -4.63 16.57 -15.37
CA ARG A 138 -5.38 17.39 -16.33
C ARG A 138 -4.74 18.75 -16.61
N SER A 139 -3.91 19.27 -15.71
CA SER A 139 -3.17 20.52 -15.92
C SER A 139 -2.09 20.40 -17.01
N ARG A 140 -1.79 19.19 -17.48
CA ARG A 140 -0.76 18.91 -18.48
C ARG A 140 -1.34 18.87 -19.90
N PRO A 141 -0.58 19.34 -20.91
CA PRO A 141 -0.89 19.06 -22.31
C PRO A 141 -0.85 17.55 -22.60
N LEU A 142 -1.88 17.02 -23.28
CA LEU A 142 -2.01 15.57 -23.58
C LEU A 142 -0.83 15.00 -24.39
N ASN A 143 -0.17 15.83 -25.21
CA ASN A 143 1.01 15.47 -25.99
C ASN A 143 2.30 15.32 -25.15
N GLN A 144 2.27 15.69 -23.87
CA GLN A 144 3.37 15.51 -22.92
C GLN A 144 3.11 14.39 -21.91
N CYS A 145 1.97 13.70 -21.99
CA CYS A 145 1.68 12.57 -21.12
C CYS A 145 2.31 11.30 -21.68
N SER A 146 3.43 10.87 -21.11
CA SER A 146 3.98 9.54 -21.36
C SER A 146 3.01 8.44 -20.92
N SER A 147 3.09 7.27 -21.57
CA SER A 147 2.32 6.05 -21.21
C SER A 147 2.41 5.72 -19.72
N VAL A 148 3.55 6.04 -19.13
CA VAL A 148 3.87 5.90 -17.72
C VAL A 148 2.90 6.66 -16.81
N ILE A 149 2.62 7.92 -17.12
CA ILE A 149 1.74 8.77 -16.29
C ILE A 149 0.31 8.23 -16.31
N TRP A 150 -0.15 7.76 -17.48
CA TRP A 150 -1.44 7.09 -17.61
C TRP A 150 -1.52 5.84 -16.75
N THR A 151 -0.53 4.94 -16.85
CA THR A 151 -0.46 3.71 -16.03
C THR A 151 -0.44 4.02 -14.54
N SER A 152 0.33 5.04 -14.14
CA SER A 152 0.38 5.54 -12.78
C SER A 152 -1.01 6.00 -12.30
N MET A 153 -1.72 6.84 -13.05
CA MET A 153 -3.04 7.34 -12.67
C MET A 153 -4.09 6.23 -12.57
N ILE A 154 -4.10 5.30 -13.51
CA ILE A 154 -4.99 4.12 -13.52
C ILE A 154 -4.72 3.26 -12.27
N CYS A 155 -3.45 2.98 -11.98
CA CYS A 155 -3.06 2.30 -10.73
C CYS A 155 -3.49 3.07 -9.48
N GLY A 156 -3.42 4.41 -9.51
CA GLY A 156 -3.86 5.29 -8.44
C GLY A 156 -5.36 5.16 -8.15
N TYR A 157 -6.20 5.28 -9.18
CA TYR A 157 -7.65 5.07 -9.09
C TYR A 157 -8.00 3.67 -8.59
N ALA A 158 -7.34 2.63 -9.13
CA ALA A 158 -7.53 1.25 -8.71
C ALA A 158 -7.24 1.03 -7.22
N ARG A 159 -6.13 1.58 -6.71
CA ARG A 159 -5.73 1.45 -5.30
C ARG A 159 -6.62 2.23 -4.34
N ASN A 160 -7.22 3.32 -4.80
CA ASN A 160 -8.11 4.16 -4.00
C ASN A 160 -9.57 3.69 -4.03
N GLY A 161 -9.86 2.52 -4.61
CA GLY A 161 -11.22 1.96 -4.67
C GLY A 161 -12.14 2.72 -5.62
N GLN A 162 -11.59 3.35 -6.66
CA GLN A 162 -12.31 4.09 -7.71
C GLN A 162 -12.18 3.36 -9.06
N PRO A 163 -12.78 2.17 -9.20
CA PRO A 163 -12.55 1.31 -10.36
C PRO A 163 -13.18 1.83 -11.66
N TYR A 164 -14.27 2.60 -11.59
CA TYR A 164 -14.94 3.15 -12.78
C TYR A 164 -14.11 4.27 -13.43
N GLU A 165 -13.57 5.17 -12.61
CA GLU A 165 -12.66 6.24 -13.03
C GLU A 165 -11.38 5.66 -13.61
N SER A 166 -10.88 4.56 -13.03
CA SER A 166 -9.74 3.81 -13.56
C SER A 166 -9.97 3.29 -14.98
N ILE A 167 -11.13 2.68 -15.26
CA ILE A 167 -11.45 2.18 -16.61
C ILE A 167 -11.72 3.34 -17.58
N SER A 168 -12.45 4.37 -17.13
CA SER A 168 -12.72 5.55 -17.95
C SER A 168 -11.43 6.20 -18.45
N LEU A 169 -10.43 6.34 -17.56
CA LEU A 169 -9.14 6.91 -17.91
C LEU A 169 -8.33 6.00 -18.86
N PHE A 170 -8.40 4.68 -18.68
CA PHE A 170 -7.82 3.72 -19.61
C PHE A 170 -8.42 3.87 -21.02
N CYS A 171 -9.76 3.90 -21.12
CA CYS A 171 -10.44 4.05 -22.40
C CYS A 171 -10.07 5.37 -23.09
N GLN A 172 -9.97 6.46 -22.33
CA GLN A 172 -9.55 7.75 -22.86
C GLN A 172 -8.15 7.67 -23.48
N GLY A 173 -7.13 7.32 -22.69
CA GLY A 173 -5.75 7.32 -23.21
C GLY A 173 -5.52 6.26 -24.31
N PHE A 174 -6.26 5.15 -24.30
CA PHE A 174 -6.24 4.17 -25.38
C PHE A 174 -6.83 4.74 -26.68
N SER A 175 -7.96 5.45 -26.60
CA SER A 175 -8.60 6.08 -27.76
C SER A 175 -7.79 7.20 -28.40
N GLU A 176 -7.03 7.93 -27.57
CA GLU A 176 -6.14 9.02 -28.01
C GLU A 176 -4.82 8.49 -28.60
N GLY A 177 -4.53 7.18 -28.49
CA GLY A 177 -3.30 6.56 -28.96
C GLY A 177 -2.05 6.99 -28.18
N THR A 178 -2.23 7.57 -26.98
CA THR A 178 -1.16 8.13 -26.15
C THR A 178 -0.58 7.13 -25.14
N MET A 179 -1.23 5.96 -24.95
CA MET A 179 -0.75 4.89 -24.07
C MET A 179 -0.40 3.61 -24.82
N ALA A 180 0.64 2.95 -24.32
CA ALA A 180 0.97 1.56 -24.65
C ALA A 180 0.49 0.66 -23.51
N VAL A 181 -0.11 -0.48 -23.86
CA VAL A 181 -0.54 -1.48 -22.89
C VAL A 181 0.64 -2.40 -22.56
N ASP A 182 1.32 -2.10 -21.46
CA ASP A 182 2.45 -2.87 -20.92
C ASP A 182 2.00 -3.89 -19.86
N GLU A 183 2.96 -4.63 -19.27
CA GLU A 183 2.66 -5.65 -18.25
C GLU A 183 2.00 -5.03 -17.01
N VAL A 184 2.46 -3.85 -16.58
CA VAL A 184 1.98 -3.17 -15.37
C VAL A 184 0.54 -2.68 -15.57
N LEU A 185 0.25 -2.08 -16.73
CA LEU A 185 -1.08 -1.61 -17.08
C LEU A 185 -2.05 -2.77 -17.27
N SER A 186 -1.61 -3.84 -17.94
CA SER A 186 -2.41 -5.07 -18.10
C SER A 186 -2.81 -5.63 -16.73
N ALA A 187 -1.86 -5.73 -15.80
CA ALA A 187 -2.12 -6.23 -14.45
C ALA A 187 -3.08 -5.31 -13.65
N ALA A 188 -2.89 -3.99 -13.76
CA ALA A 188 -3.74 -3.02 -13.08
C ALA A 188 -5.18 -3.09 -13.57
N VAL A 189 -5.40 -3.07 -14.88
CA VAL A 189 -6.73 -3.09 -15.49
C VAL A 189 -7.41 -4.43 -15.26
N LEU A 190 -6.72 -5.57 -15.37
CA LEU A 190 -7.28 -6.89 -15.04
C LEU A 190 -7.74 -6.95 -13.58
N GLY A 191 -6.95 -6.40 -12.65
CA GLY A 191 -7.34 -6.29 -11.25
C GLY A 191 -8.63 -5.49 -11.07
N VAL A 192 -8.76 -4.35 -11.76
CA VAL A 192 -9.97 -3.52 -11.74
C VAL A 192 -11.17 -4.24 -12.37
N CYS A 193 -10.99 -4.91 -13.50
CA CYS A 193 -12.04 -5.71 -14.15
C CYS A 193 -12.55 -6.83 -13.23
N GLY A 194 -11.66 -7.42 -12.44
CA GLY A 194 -12.03 -8.37 -11.39
C GLY A 194 -12.92 -7.71 -10.33
N THR A 195 -12.51 -6.57 -9.78
CA THR A 195 -13.31 -5.86 -8.77
C THR A 195 -14.68 -5.41 -9.26
N LEU A 196 -14.81 -5.07 -10.55
CA LEU A 196 -16.08 -4.65 -11.15
C LEU A 196 -16.95 -5.80 -11.65
N GLY A 197 -16.39 -7.00 -11.78
CA GLY A 197 -17.07 -8.12 -12.45
C GLY A 197 -17.38 -7.82 -13.91
N SER A 198 -16.41 -7.27 -14.67
CA SER A 198 -16.56 -6.97 -16.10
C SER A 198 -15.87 -8.04 -16.98
N PRO A 199 -16.57 -9.13 -17.34
CA PRO A 199 -15.97 -10.30 -17.97
C PRO A 199 -15.58 -10.07 -19.44
N VAL A 200 -16.33 -9.21 -20.13
CA VAL A 200 -16.07 -8.90 -21.55
C VAL A 200 -14.80 -8.07 -21.66
N PHE A 201 -14.70 -7.01 -20.86
CA PHE A 201 -13.58 -6.08 -20.93
C PHE A 201 -12.30 -6.70 -20.37
N GLY A 202 -12.36 -7.39 -19.24
CA GLY A 202 -11.19 -8.09 -18.73
C GLY A 202 -10.75 -9.26 -19.63
N GLY A 203 -11.68 -9.89 -20.35
CA GLY A 203 -11.36 -10.92 -21.36
C GLY A 203 -10.55 -10.34 -22.51
N GLN A 204 -10.89 -9.13 -22.97
CA GLN A 204 -10.13 -8.43 -24.00
C GLN A 204 -8.69 -8.12 -23.57
N ILE A 205 -8.51 -7.62 -22.34
CA ILE A 205 -7.17 -7.33 -21.79
C ILE A 205 -6.37 -8.62 -21.56
N HIS A 206 -7.02 -9.69 -21.10
CA HIS A 206 -6.38 -10.99 -20.96
C HIS A 206 -5.89 -11.52 -22.32
N CYS A 207 -6.74 -11.51 -23.35
CA CYS A 207 -6.33 -11.90 -24.70
C CYS A 207 -5.21 -11.01 -25.26
N HIS A 208 -5.21 -9.71 -24.95
CA HIS A 208 -4.13 -8.81 -25.31
C HIS A 208 -2.81 -9.22 -24.62
N ALA A 209 -2.83 -9.48 -23.32
CA ALA A 209 -1.65 -9.90 -22.56
C ALA A 209 -1.05 -11.22 -23.08
N ILE A 210 -1.90 -12.18 -23.48
CA ILE A 210 -1.46 -13.42 -24.12
C ILE A 210 -0.77 -13.12 -25.45
N LYS A 211 -1.39 -12.32 -26.33
CA LYS A 211 -0.86 -11.99 -27.65
C LYS A 211 0.44 -11.19 -27.59
N SER A 212 0.59 -10.35 -26.58
CA SER A 212 1.78 -9.54 -26.33
C SER A 212 2.89 -10.31 -25.59
N GLY A 213 2.65 -11.56 -25.18
CA GLY A 213 3.67 -12.42 -24.55
C GLY A 213 3.91 -12.16 -23.06
N PHE A 214 2.99 -11.48 -22.37
CA PHE A 214 3.17 -11.06 -20.98
C PHE A 214 2.94 -12.17 -19.94
N LEU A 215 2.59 -13.39 -20.37
CA LEU A 215 2.33 -14.53 -19.48
C LEU A 215 3.55 -15.01 -18.69
N SER A 216 4.76 -14.68 -19.12
CA SER A 216 5.99 -14.97 -18.36
C SER A 216 6.23 -14.01 -17.19
N ASN A 217 5.44 -12.92 -17.11
CA ASN A 217 5.57 -11.92 -16.06
C ASN A 217 4.68 -12.27 -14.87
N THR A 218 5.31 -12.52 -13.72
CA THR A 218 4.64 -12.90 -12.47
C THR A 218 3.57 -11.89 -12.01
N VAL A 219 3.73 -10.61 -12.33
CA VAL A 219 2.75 -9.56 -11.97
C VAL A 219 1.48 -9.70 -12.79
N VAL A 220 1.61 -10.02 -14.08
CA VAL A 220 0.50 -10.23 -15.01
C VAL A 220 -0.18 -11.56 -14.74
N GLU A 221 0.60 -12.61 -14.50
CA GLU A 221 0.08 -13.92 -14.12
C GLU A 221 -0.77 -13.82 -12.83
N ASN A 222 -0.26 -13.15 -11.80
CA ASN A 222 -0.99 -12.90 -10.56
C ASN A 222 -2.27 -12.07 -10.78
N ALA A 223 -2.26 -11.10 -11.70
CA ALA A 223 -3.43 -10.29 -12.01
C ALA A 223 -4.48 -11.05 -12.86
N ILE A 224 -4.05 -11.88 -13.81
CA ILE A 224 -4.90 -12.80 -14.56
C ILE A 224 -5.56 -13.80 -13.61
N MET A 225 -4.80 -14.35 -12.67
CA MET A 225 -5.34 -15.19 -11.62
C MET A 225 -6.43 -14.44 -10.83
N ARG A 226 -6.12 -13.24 -10.29
CA ARG A 226 -7.11 -12.40 -9.57
C ARG A 226 -8.34 -12.04 -10.40
N TYR A 227 -8.19 -11.85 -11.71
CA TYR A 227 -9.29 -11.56 -12.62
C TYR A 227 -10.18 -12.78 -12.87
N ASN A 228 -9.60 -13.94 -13.14
CA ASN A 228 -10.33 -15.19 -13.38
C ASN A 228 -11.09 -15.65 -12.12
N LEU A 229 -10.52 -15.37 -10.93
CA LEU A 229 -11.15 -15.54 -9.62
C LEU A 229 -12.49 -14.80 -9.44
N HIS A 230 -12.72 -13.69 -10.14
CA HIS A 230 -13.98 -12.94 -10.08
C HIS A 230 -15.02 -13.35 -11.14
N ARG A 231 -14.66 -14.27 -12.06
CA ARG A 231 -15.41 -14.54 -13.29
C ARG A 231 -16.49 -15.62 -13.19
N GLN A 232 -16.41 -16.62 -12.31
CA GLN A 232 -16.96 -17.94 -12.65
C GLN A 232 -18.44 -18.00 -13.11
N GLY A 233 -18.56 -18.02 -14.45
CA GLY A 233 -19.41 -18.84 -15.29
C GLY A 233 -18.52 -19.36 -16.43
N ASP A 234 -18.50 -20.68 -16.64
CA ASP A 234 -17.72 -21.47 -17.61
C ASP A 234 -16.21 -21.76 -17.36
N LEU A 235 -16.02 -22.89 -16.66
CA LEU A 235 -15.15 -24.06 -16.93
C LEU A 235 -13.81 -23.87 -17.68
N THR A 236 -12.71 -23.92 -16.90
CA THR A 236 -11.48 -24.75 -17.03
C THR A 236 -10.26 -23.97 -16.54
N LEU A 237 -10.02 -23.97 -15.21
CA LEU A 237 -8.73 -23.75 -14.52
C LEU A 237 -8.95 -23.81 -12.98
N THR A 238 -9.35 -24.97 -12.49
CA THR A 238 -10.04 -25.17 -11.21
C THR A 238 -9.17 -25.56 -10.00
N ALA A 239 -7.87 -25.25 -9.96
CA ALA A 239 -7.06 -25.50 -8.76
C ALA A 239 -6.87 -24.23 -7.90
N TRP A 240 -6.37 -23.17 -8.51
CA TRP A 240 -6.13 -21.89 -7.84
C TRP A 240 -7.44 -21.14 -7.50
N GLU A 241 -8.46 -21.23 -8.36
CA GLU A 241 -9.80 -20.67 -8.10
C GLU A 241 -10.50 -21.34 -6.91
N GLN A 242 -10.23 -22.63 -6.69
CA GLN A 242 -10.70 -23.33 -5.49
C GLN A 242 -10.01 -22.78 -4.23
N MET A 243 -8.73 -22.39 -4.24
CA MET A 243 -8.02 -21.88 -3.05
C MET A 243 -8.61 -20.59 -2.46
N GLN A 244 -9.00 -19.61 -3.29
CA GLN A 244 -9.47 -18.33 -2.76
C GLN A 244 -10.98 -18.33 -2.48
N GLN A 245 -11.76 -19.18 -3.15
CA GLN A 245 -13.17 -19.43 -2.81
C GLN A 245 -13.28 -20.31 -1.55
N THR A 246 -12.43 -21.33 -1.36
CA THR A 246 -12.48 -22.20 -0.17
C THR A 246 -11.99 -21.52 1.11
N GLY A 247 -11.01 -20.62 1.01
CA GLY A 247 -10.41 -19.93 2.16
C GLY A 247 -11.27 -18.84 2.81
N PHE A 248 -12.34 -18.38 2.15
CA PHE A 248 -13.31 -17.42 2.71
C PHE A 248 -14.63 -18.08 3.15
N TRP A 249 -14.88 -19.31 2.70
CA TRP A 249 -16.10 -20.10 2.97
C TRP A 249 -15.85 -21.33 3.86
N GLY A 250 -14.65 -21.48 4.46
CA GLY A 250 -14.36 -22.50 5.49
C GLY A 250 -13.79 -23.84 5.01
N HIS A 251 -13.38 -23.97 3.75
CA HIS A 251 -12.84 -25.21 3.16
C HIS A 251 -11.29 -25.21 3.12
N LEU A 252 -10.64 -24.88 4.24
CA LEU A 252 -9.19 -24.65 4.31
C LEU A 252 -8.32 -25.87 3.99
N LYS A 253 -8.86 -27.09 4.08
CA LYS A 253 -8.14 -28.33 3.76
C LYS A 253 -7.87 -28.47 2.26
N GLU A 254 -8.87 -28.16 1.44
CA GLU A 254 -8.76 -28.18 -0.02
C GLU A 254 -7.76 -27.11 -0.49
N ALA A 255 -7.75 -25.93 0.14
CA ALA A 255 -6.77 -24.89 -0.15
C ALA A 255 -5.33 -25.34 0.12
N GLU A 256 -5.10 -26.08 1.21
CA GLU A 256 -3.78 -26.64 1.53
C GLU A 256 -3.37 -27.73 0.51
N GLU A 257 -4.29 -28.61 0.12
CA GLU A 257 -4.05 -29.65 -0.89
C GLU A 257 -3.64 -29.06 -2.25
N VAL A 258 -4.29 -27.97 -2.66
CA VAL A 258 -3.91 -27.27 -3.91
C VAL A 258 -2.49 -26.73 -3.81
N ILE A 259 -2.12 -26.05 -2.72
CA ILE A 259 -0.76 -25.50 -2.54
C ILE A 259 0.28 -26.62 -2.63
N ILE A 260 -0.02 -27.78 -2.01
CA ILE A 260 0.85 -28.94 -2.03
C ILE A 260 0.95 -29.55 -3.44
N SER A 261 -0.14 -29.51 -4.22
CA SER A 261 -0.20 -30.04 -5.59
C SER A 261 0.44 -29.15 -6.66
N MET A 262 0.93 -27.97 -6.31
CA MET A 262 1.52 -27.02 -7.26
C MET A 262 2.78 -27.61 -7.91
N SER A 263 2.86 -27.48 -9.24
CA SER A 263 4.02 -27.88 -10.05
C SER A 263 5.24 -26.99 -9.81
N ILE A 264 5.05 -25.79 -9.27
CA ILE A 264 6.08 -24.83 -8.89
C ILE A 264 6.11 -24.71 -7.37
N LYS A 265 7.31 -24.65 -6.79
CA LYS A 265 7.48 -24.52 -5.34
C LYS A 265 6.80 -23.23 -4.85
N PRO A 266 5.82 -23.31 -3.94
CA PRO A 266 5.06 -22.15 -3.49
C PRO A 266 5.94 -21.16 -2.70
N GLU A 267 5.77 -19.88 -3.01
CA GLU A 267 6.42 -18.78 -2.29
C GLU A 267 5.79 -18.56 -0.91
N ALA A 268 6.52 -17.87 -0.02
CA ALA A 268 6.04 -17.55 1.32
C ALA A 268 4.77 -16.68 1.33
N SER A 269 4.54 -15.89 0.27
CA SER A 269 3.33 -15.06 0.09
C SER A 269 2.06 -15.90 0.03
N VAL A 270 2.10 -17.04 -0.67
CA VAL A 270 0.98 -17.98 -0.84
C VAL A 270 0.61 -18.62 0.51
N TRP A 271 1.62 -19.09 1.25
CA TRP A 271 1.40 -19.66 2.58
C TRP A 271 0.92 -18.62 3.60
N ARG A 272 1.37 -17.36 3.51
CA ARG A 272 0.86 -16.26 4.36
C ARG A 272 -0.61 -15.99 4.11
N ALA A 273 -1.04 -15.99 2.84
CA ALA A 273 -2.45 -15.82 2.51
C ALA A 273 -3.31 -16.94 3.10
N LEU A 274 -2.86 -18.21 3.03
CA LEU A 274 -3.55 -19.33 3.68
C LEU A 274 -3.60 -19.15 5.20
N LEU A 275 -2.49 -18.76 5.83
CA LEU A 275 -2.41 -18.52 7.28
C LEU A 275 -3.35 -17.40 7.74
N ASP A 276 -3.47 -16.31 6.97
CA ASP A 276 -4.40 -15.22 7.25
C ASP A 276 -5.86 -15.67 7.14
N SER A 277 -6.18 -16.54 6.18
CA SER A 277 -7.51 -17.17 6.07
C SER A 277 -7.81 -18.11 7.24
N CYS A 278 -6.83 -18.93 7.67
CA CYS A 278 -6.93 -19.76 8.86
C CYS A 278 -7.26 -18.93 10.11
N ARG A 279 -6.74 -17.70 10.22
CA ARG A 279 -7.07 -16.78 11.32
C ARG A 279 -8.53 -16.34 11.29
N ILE A 280 -9.08 -16.05 10.12
CA ILE A 280 -10.49 -15.64 9.97
C ILE A 280 -11.43 -16.78 10.36
N HIS A 281 -11.10 -18.02 9.99
CA HIS A 281 -11.92 -19.20 10.27
C HIS A 281 -11.54 -19.95 11.56
N MET A 282 -10.57 -19.45 12.33
CA MET A 282 -10.06 -20.04 13.57
C MET A 282 -9.53 -21.49 13.44
N GLU A 283 -9.07 -21.88 12.25
CA GLU A 283 -8.50 -23.21 11.97
C GLU A 283 -7.03 -23.28 12.36
N THR A 284 -6.74 -23.84 13.53
CA THR A 284 -5.38 -23.85 14.10
C THR A 284 -4.43 -24.81 13.40
N ASP A 285 -4.92 -25.96 12.95
CA ASP A 285 -4.06 -27.07 12.55
C ASP A 285 -3.44 -26.83 11.16
N ILE A 286 -4.24 -26.31 10.23
CA ILE A 286 -3.80 -25.90 8.89
C ILE A 286 -2.92 -24.66 9.00
N GLY A 287 -3.31 -23.70 9.85
CA GLY A 287 -2.51 -22.50 10.09
C GLY A 287 -1.13 -22.82 10.68
N GLU A 288 -1.00 -23.79 11.58
CA GLU A 288 0.30 -24.23 12.10
C GLU A 288 1.18 -24.84 10.99
N ARG A 289 0.60 -25.65 10.10
CA ARG A 289 1.33 -26.22 8.95
C ARG A 289 1.79 -25.15 7.98
N ALA A 290 0.90 -24.21 7.63
CA ALA A 290 1.25 -23.07 6.78
C ALA A 290 2.37 -22.21 7.42
N ALA A 291 2.28 -21.92 8.72
CA ALA A 291 3.32 -21.19 9.44
C ALA A 291 4.68 -21.90 9.44
N LYS A 292 4.71 -23.24 9.57
CA LYS A 292 5.95 -24.03 9.47
C LYS A 292 6.58 -23.93 8.08
N GLN A 293 5.78 -23.90 7.01
CA GLN A 293 6.28 -23.70 5.65
C GLN A 293 6.81 -22.28 5.44
N ILE A 294 6.15 -21.26 6.00
CA ILE A 294 6.67 -19.89 5.92
C ILE A 294 8.00 -19.76 6.68
N LEU A 295 8.10 -20.34 7.88
CA LEU A 295 9.34 -20.30 8.66
C LEU A 295 10.49 -21.09 8.03
N SER A 296 10.21 -22.10 7.21
CA SER A 296 11.24 -22.84 6.47
C SER A 296 11.76 -22.03 5.27
N LEU A 297 10.89 -21.24 4.63
CA LEU A 297 11.24 -20.34 3.53
C LEU A 297 11.90 -19.04 4.01
N GLU A 298 11.39 -18.47 5.11
CA GLU A 298 11.80 -17.17 5.65
C GLU A 298 12.00 -17.24 7.18
N PRO A 299 13.11 -17.87 7.65
CA PRO A 299 13.35 -18.12 9.07
C PRO A 299 13.65 -16.87 9.90
N LEU A 300 13.92 -15.74 9.24
CA LEU A 300 14.28 -14.46 9.84
C LEU A 300 13.13 -13.43 9.83
N ASP A 301 11.96 -13.77 9.31
CA ASP A 301 10.83 -12.83 9.23
C ASP A 301 10.01 -12.82 10.54
N PRO A 302 9.95 -11.69 11.28
CA PRO A 302 9.12 -11.56 12.47
C PRO A 302 7.62 -11.65 12.18
N SER A 303 7.18 -11.38 10.95
CA SER A 303 5.76 -11.30 10.59
C SER A 303 5.04 -12.64 10.83
N THR A 304 5.69 -13.75 10.54
CA THR A 304 5.16 -15.11 10.71
C THR A 304 4.87 -15.45 12.16
N TYR A 305 5.75 -15.06 13.09
CA TYR A 305 5.53 -15.21 14.53
C TYR A 305 4.34 -14.39 15.01
N ILE A 306 4.16 -13.19 14.46
CA ILE A 306 3.03 -12.31 14.78
C ILE A 306 1.73 -12.93 14.27
N LEU A 307 1.68 -13.40 13.03
CA LEU A 307 0.50 -14.04 12.43
C LEU A 307 0.10 -15.32 13.18
N MET A 308 1.08 -16.17 13.51
CA MET A 308 0.84 -17.41 14.27
C MET A 308 0.34 -17.13 15.70
N SER A 309 0.91 -16.14 16.38
CA SER A 309 0.40 -15.69 17.68
C SER A 309 -1.03 -15.15 17.56
N ASN A 310 -1.32 -14.35 16.52
CA ASN A 310 -2.67 -13.83 16.29
C ASN A 310 -3.68 -14.95 16.03
N LEU A 311 -3.32 -15.99 15.26
CA LEU A 311 -4.15 -17.18 15.02
C LEU A 311 -4.51 -17.90 16.34
N PHE A 312 -3.52 -18.19 17.18
CA PHE A 312 -3.77 -18.84 18.47
C PHE A 312 -4.60 -17.97 19.42
N SER A 313 -4.39 -16.65 19.40
CA SER A 313 -5.21 -15.72 20.17
C SER A 313 -6.66 -15.69 19.66
N SER A 314 -6.90 -15.68 18.34
CA SER A 314 -8.26 -15.75 17.78
C SER A 314 -8.97 -17.06 18.09
N SER A 315 -8.23 -18.17 18.23
CA SER A 315 -8.79 -19.49 18.59
C SER A 315 -8.89 -19.72 20.11
N GLY A 316 -8.64 -18.70 20.95
CA GLY A 316 -8.65 -18.80 22.41
C GLY A 316 -7.52 -19.60 23.05
N ARG A 317 -6.48 -19.99 22.30
CA ARG A 317 -5.30 -20.75 22.78
C ARG A 317 -4.19 -19.80 23.23
N TRP A 318 -4.44 -19.02 24.28
CA TRP A 318 -3.54 -17.96 24.77
C TRP A 318 -2.15 -18.44 25.15
N HIS A 319 -2.05 -19.61 25.80
CA HIS A 319 -0.78 -20.22 26.17
C HIS A 319 0.11 -20.49 24.94
N CYS A 320 -0.47 -21.02 23.85
CA CYS A 320 0.25 -21.25 22.60
C CYS A 320 0.71 -19.93 21.97
N SER A 321 -0.14 -18.89 22.01
CA SER A 321 0.21 -17.54 21.55
C SER A 321 1.43 -16.98 22.29
N GLU A 322 1.44 -17.07 23.62
CA GLU A 322 2.56 -16.58 24.44
C GLU A 322 3.84 -17.40 24.22
N MET A 323 3.74 -18.72 24.03
CA MET A 323 4.89 -19.55 23.67
C MET A 323 5.52 -19.11 22.33
N ILE A 324 4.71 -18.79 21.32
CA ILE A 324 5.21 -18.26 20.04
C ILE A 324 5.86 -16.89 20.23
N ARG A 325 5.28 -16.00 21.05
CA ARG A 325 5.88 -14.71 21.41
C ARG A 325 7.19 -14.88 22.17
N GLY A 326 7.30 -15.90 23.03
CA GLY A 326 8.53 -16.31 23.71
C GLY A 326 9.65 -16.67 22.72
N LYS A 327 9.36 -17.59 21.80
CA LYS A 327 10.31 -17.99 20.72
C LYS A 327 10.74 -16.80 19.86
N MET A 328 9.81 -15.89 19.56
CA MET A 328 10.12 -14.65 18.85
C MET A 328 11.12 -13.78 19.62
N ARG A 329 10.95 -13.62 20.94
CA ARG A 329 11.86 -12.85 21.81
C ARG A 329 13.23 -13.51 21.99
N GLU A 330 13.28 -14.84 22.11
CA GLU A 330 14.53 -15.61 22.20
C GLU A 330 15.41 -15.43 20.96
N LYS A 331 14.80 -15.32 19.77
CA LYS A 331 15.50 -14.99 18.52
C LYS A 331 15.89 -13.51 18.39
N GLY A 332 15.64 -12.69 19.40
CA GLY A 332 15.98 -11.27 19.40
C GLY A 332 14.98 -10.38 18.64
N PHE A 333 13.87 -10.92 18.14
CA PHE A 333 12.87 -10.12 17.44
C PHE A 333 12.02 -9.31 18.42
N ARG A 334 11.85 -8.03 18.11
CA ARG A 334 10.97 -7.12 18.87
C ARG A 334 9.83 -6.66 17.96
N LYS A 335 8.59 -6.74 18.46
CA LYS A 335 7.43 -6.17 17.78
C LYS A 335 7.58 -4.65 17.77
N ARG A 336 7.55 -4.03 16.58
CA ARG A 336 7.43 -2.57 16.47
C ARG A 336 6.07 -2.16 17.04
N PRO A 337 5.99 -1.15 17.93
CA PRO A 337 4.73 -0.72 18.49
C PRO A 337 3.79 -0.23 17.38
N VAL A 338 2.51 -0.58 17.51
CA VAL A 338 1.46 -0.08 16.60
C VAL A 338 1.23 1.38 16.93
N GLN A 339 1.42 2.25 15.95
CA GLN A 339 1.28 3.69 16.14
C GLN A 339 0.53 4.33 14.98
N SER A 340 -0.15 5.42 15.30
CA SER A 340 -0.76 6.32 14.33
C SER A 340 -0.27 7.73 14.62
N TRP A 341 -0.12 8.55 13.58
CA TRP A 341 0.36 9.91 13.75
C TRP A 341 -0.35 10.88 12.81
N ILE A 342 -0.33 12.13 13.21
CA ILE A 342 -0.93 13.26 12.49
C ILE A 342 0.02 14.44 12.53
N PHE A 343 0.10 15.17 11.42
CA PHE A 343 0.87 16.40 11.32
C PHE A 343 -0.02 17.59 11.61
N HIS A 344 0.36 18.37 12.60
CA HIS A 344 -0.34 19.59 13.00
C HIS A 344 0.70 20.65 13.37
N GLN A 345 0.58 21.86 12.81
CA GLN A 345 1.52 22.97 13.03
C GLN A 345 3.00 22.57 12.84
N ASP A 346 3.31 21.89 11.73
CA ASP A 346 4.64 21.40 11.37
C ASP A 346 5.31 20.47 12.41
N ARG A 347 4.51 19.84 13.28
CA ARG A 347 4.96 18.80 14.20
C ARG A 347 4.19 17.51 14.01
N ALA A 348 4.89 16.39 14.11
CA ALA A 348 4.30 15.07 14.16
C ALA A 348 3.82 14.75 15.57
N HIS A 349 2.54 14.42 15.71
CA HIS A 349 1.95 13.93 16.96
C HIS A 349 1.71 12.43 16.86
N PHE A 350 2.41 11.65 17.67
CA PHE A 350 2.34 10.19 17.68
C PHE A 350 1.39 9.69 18.75
N PHE A 351 0.65 8.65 18.42
CA PHE A 351 -0.32 8.01 19.30
C PHE A 351 -0.10 6.51 19.32
N PHE A 352 -0.07 5.95 20.53
CA PHE A 352 -0.04 4.52 20.79
C PHE A 352 -1.39 4.03 21.33
N THR A 353 -1.60 2.72 21.30
CA THR A 353 -2.78 2.15 21.96
C THR A 353 -2.71 2.44 23.46
N ARG A 354 -3.76 3.05 24.03
CA ARG A 354 -3.84 3.48 25.45
C ARG A 354 -2.73 4.46 25.86
N ASP A 355 -2.32 5.31 24.93
CA ASP A 355 -1.27 6.28 25.18
C ASP A 355 -1.68 7.34 26.21
N LYS A 356 -0.77 7.61 27.15
CA LYS A 356 -0.89 8.70 28.13
C LYS A 356 0.29 9.68 28.04
N SER A 357 1.23 9.46 27.12
CA SER A 357 2.45 10.26 26.97
C SER A 357 2.17 11.63 26.35
N HIS A 358 1.08 11.77 25.58
CA HIS A 358 0.70 13.04 24.98
C HIS A 358 0.26 14.06 26.04
N SER A 359 0.72 15.31 25.91
CA SER A 359 0.41 16.42 26.83
C SER A 359 -1.10 16.65 27.00
N GLN A 360 -1.86 16.50 25.91
CA GLN A 360 -3.32 16.66 25.85
C GLN A 360 -4.09 15.32 25.94
N SER A 361 -3.48 14.25 26.44
CA SER A 361 -4.11 12.92 26.48
C SER A 361 -5.48 12.88 27.17
N LYS A 362 -5.67 13.69 28.23
CA LYS A 362 -6.95 13.80 28.94
C LYS A 362 -8.07 14.34 28.05
N ASP A 363 -7.79 15.40 27.30
CA ASP A 363 -8.79 16.04 26.43
C ASP A 363 -9.13 15.16 25.23
N ILE A 364 -8.11 14.50 24.66
CA ILE A 364 -8.29 13.54 23.56
C ILE A 364 -9.14 12.36 24.02
N ASN A 365 -8.89 11.79 25.20
CA ASN A 365 -9.67 10.67 25.71
C ASN A 365 -11.13 11.08 25.97
N LYS A 366 -11.39 12.24 26.57
CA LYS A 366 -12.76 12.76 26.75
C LYS A 366 -13.45 13.03 25.42
N GLY A 367 -12.75 13.63 24.46
CA GLY A 367 -13.28 13.86 23.12
C GLY A 367 -13.62 12.55 22.41
N LEU A 368 -12.80 11.52 22.59
CA LEU A 368 -13.02 10.19 22.03
C LEU A 368 -14.23 9.51 22.68
N GLU A 369 -14.41 9.62 23.99
CA GLU A 369 -15.60 9.09 24.69
C GLU A 369 -16.89 9.70 24.12
N ILE A 370 -16.92 11.02 23.94
CA ILE A 370 -18.06 11.72 23.33
C ILE A 370 -18.27 11.25 21.89
N LEU A 371 -17.20 11.15 21.11
CA LEU A 371 -17.28 10.73 19.72
C LEU A 371 -17.79 9.29 19.56
N VAL A 372 -17.33 8.38 20.43
CA VAL A 372 -17.82 7.00 20.47
C VAL A 372 -19.31 6.97 20.78
N LEU A 373 -19.76 7.74 21.79
CA LEU A 373 -21.18 7.83 22.14
C LEU A 373 -22.04 8.32 20.96
N GLU A 374 -21.61 9.34 20.23
CA GLU A 374 -22.33 9.83 19.05
C GLU A 374 -22.35 8.81 17.90
N CYS A 375 -21.25 8.11 17.66
CA CYS A 375 -21.21 7.02 16.68
C CYS A 375 -22.14 5.85 17.07
N LEU A 376 -22.19 5.48 18.36
CA LEU A 376 -23.11 4.44 18.86
C LEU A 376 -24.58 4.83 18.61
N LYS A 377 -24.95 6.10 18.84
CA LYS A 377 -26.30 6.61 18.52
C LYS A 377 -26.60 6.55 17.01
N ALA A 378 -25.58 6.74 16.18
CA ALA A 378 -25.70 6.64 14.72
C ALA A 378 -25.74 5.18 14.20
N GLY A 379 -25.60 4.16 15.06
CA GLY A 379 -25.70 2.74 14.69
C GLY A 379 -24.37 1.98 14.61
N TYR A 380 -23.25 2.59 15.01
CA TYR A 380 -21.98 1.87 15.13
C TYR A 380 -22.06 0.77 16.19
N VAL A 381 -21.62 -0.45 15.84
CA VAL A 381 -21.49 -1.57 16.77
C VAL A 381 -20.01 -1.97 16.84
N PRO A 382 -19.36 -1.89 18.02
CA PRO A 382 -17.96 -2.28 18.17
C PRO A 382 -17.78 -3.79 17.96
N ASP A 383 -16.82 -4.17 17.12
CA ASP A 383 -16.53 -5.57 16.82
C ASP A 383 -15.37 -6.10 17.68
N THR A 384 -15.72 -6.81 18.76
CA THR A 384 -14.78 -7.35 19.74
C THR A 384 -13.94 -8.53 19.24
N SER A 385 -14.26 -9.09 18.06
CA SER A 385 -13.44 -10.13 17.42
C SER A 385 -12.03 -9.65 17.06
N PHE A 386 -11.84 -8.33 16.91
CA PHE A 386 -10.54 -7.72 16.66
C PHE A 386 -9.66 -7.58 17.91
N VAL A 387 -10.14 -7.91 19.11
CA VAL A 387 -9.37 -7.86 20.35
C VAL A 387 -8.73 -9.22 20.65
N LEU A 388 -7.48 -9.36 20.25
CA LEU A 388 -6.67 -10.56 20.44
C LEU A 388 -5.94 -10.54 21.80
N HIS A 389 -6.62 -10.16 22.88
CA HIS A 389 -6.10 -10.17 24.25
C HIS A 389 -6.99 -11.03 25.16
N GLU A 390 -6.37 -11.75 26.09
CA GLU A 390 -7.06 -12.55 27.10
C GLU A 390 -7.64 -11.64 28.19
N VAL A 391 -8.80 -11.06 27.89
CA VAL A 391 -9.50 -10.10 28.75
C VAL A 391 -11.01 -10.32 28.68
N GLU A 392 -11.71 -9.90 29.73
CA GLU A 392 -13.15 -10.04 29.82
C GLU A 392 -13.87 -9.22 28.72
N GLU A 393 -15.07 -9.62 28.33
CA GLU A 393 -15.77 -9.05 27.16
C GLU A 393 -16.04 -7.54 27.31
N TYR A 394 -16.33 -7.07 28.53
CA TYR A 394 -16.47 -5.63 28.78
C TYR A 394 -15.14 -4.88 28.61
N GLN A 395 -14.03 -5.50 28.98
CA GLN A 395 -12.69 -4.92 28.81
C GLN A 395 -12.31 -4.85 27.34
N LYS A 396 -12.72 -5.82 26.51
CA LYS A 396 -12.46 -5.80 25.06
C LYS A 396 -12.98 -4.53 24.39
N LYS A 397 -14.17 -4.05 24.78
CA LYS A 397 -14.71 -2.77 24.26
C LYS A 397 -13.77 -1.61 24.58
N ASP A 398 -13.23 -1.55 25.79
CA ASP A 398 -12.25 -0.53 26.16
C ASP A 398 -10.96 -0.67 25.34
N PHE A 399 -10.48 -1.88 25.05
CA PHE A 399 -9.33 -2.07 24.15
C PHE A 399 -9.60 -1.48 22.75
N LEU A 400 -10.79 -1.68 22.19
CA LEU A 400 -11.17 -1.17 20.86
C LEU A 400 -11.27 0.35 20.81
N PHE A 401 -11.80 0.99 21.86
CA PHE A 401 -12.00 2.42 21.87
C PHE A 401 -10.67 3.17 21.84
N TYR A 402 -9.68 2.70 22.60
CA TYR A 402 -8.37 3.35 22.73
C TYR A 402 -7.33 2.88 21.71
N HIS A 403 -7.75 2.49 20.51
CA HIS A 403 -6.84 2.24 19.39
C HIS A 403 -6.14 3.53 18.94
N SER A 404 -4.85 3.42 18.61
CA SER A 404 -4.02 4.55 18.20
C SER A 404 -4.61 5.39 17.06
N ALA A 405 -5.27 4.74 16.10
CA ALA A 405 -5.90 5.42 14.98
C ALA A 405 -7.09 6.29 15.43
N LYS A 406 -7.90 5.81 16.37
CA LYS A 406 -9.05 6.58 16.92
C LYS A 406 -8.56 7.79 17.71
N LEU A 407 -7.49 7.63 18.49
CA LEU A 407 -6.83 8.73 19.20
C LEU A 407 -6.32 9.80 18.23
N ALA A 408 -5.61 9.39 17.17
CA ALA A 408 -5.07 10.31 16.17
C ALA A 408 -6.17 11.09 15.42
N VAL A 409 -7.26 10.41 15.02
CA VAL A 409 -8.41 11.08 14.37
C VAL A 409 -9.10 12.04 15.34
N THR A 410 -9.27 11.65 16.60
CA THR A 410 -9.87 12.50 17.62
C THR A 410 -9.04 13.75 17.88
N TYR A 411 -7.72 13.61 17.98
CA TYR A 411 -6.82 14.76 18.05
C TYR A 411 -6.98 15.67 16.83
N GLY A 412 -7.03 15.09 15.62
CA GLY A 412 -7.29 15.84 14.40
C GLY A 412 -8.60 16.63 14.45
N LEU A 413 -9.69 16.04 14.94
CA LEU A 413 -10.99 16.70 15.11
C LEU A 413 -10.92 17.89 16.08
N LEU A 414 -10.19 17.73 17.18
CA LEU A 414 -10.08 18.75 18.22
C LEU A 414 -9.19 19.93 17.83
N MET A 415 -8.12 19.68 17.06
CA MET A 415 -7.09 20.68 16.79
C MET A 415 -7.19 21.35 15.41
N THR A 416 -8.00 20.81 14.50
CA THR A 416 -8.13 21.36 13.14
C THR A 416 -9.48 22.02 12.91
N GLU A 417 -9.48 23.12 12.18
CA GLU A 417 -10.69 23.90 11.83
C GLU A 417 -11.77 23.04 11.15
N PRO A 418 -13.05 23.32 11.45
CA PRO A 418 -14.27 23.09 10.66
C PRO A 418 -14.18 22.33 9.35
N GLU A 419 -13.46 22.97 8.43
CA GLU A 419 -13.52 22.72 7.00
C GLU A 419 -12.30 21.92 6.52
N LYS A 420 -11.28 21.76 7.37
CA LYS A 420 -10.03 21.09 6.98
C LYS A 420 -10.18 19.56 7.04
N PRO A 421 -9.71 18.79 6.05
CA PRO A 421 -9.72 17.34 6.13
C PRO A 421 -8.74 16.84 7.19
N ILE A 422 -9.09 15.75 7.86
CA ILE A 422 -8.22 15.10 8.86
C ILE A 422 -7.37 14.08 8.17
N ARG A 423 -6.06 14.11 8.41
CA ARG A 423 -5.10 13.21 7.76
C ARG A 423 -4.30 12.45 8.80
N VAL A 424 -4.47 11.14 8.84
CA VAL A 424 -3.80 10.25 9.80
C VAL A 424 -2.98 9.21 9.05
N MET A 425 -1.78 8.96 9.54
CA MET A 425 -0.89 7.93 9.06
C MET A 425 -0.85 6.78 10.08
N LYS A 426 -0.64 5.56 9.60
CA LYS A 426 -0.57 4.34 10.43
C LYS A 426 0.48 3.40 9.87
N ASN A 427 1.26 2.77 10.77
CA ASN A 427 2.36 1.88 10.38
C ASN A 427 1.93 0.43 10.11
N VAL A 428 0.68 0.07 10.38
CA VAL A 428 0.10 -1.28 10.18
C VAL A 428 -1.30 -1.14 9.60
N ILE A 429 -1.82 -2.21 8.98
CA ILE A 429 -3.17 -2.26 8.40
C ILE A 429 -4.22 -1.79 9.42
N LEU A 430 -5.15 -0.97 8.95
CA LEU A 430 -6.27 -0.48 9.74
C LEU A 430 -7.20 -1.66 10.08
N CYS A 431 -7.50 -1.86 11.37
CA CYS A 431 -8.40 -2.94 11.76
C CYS A 431 -9.84 -2.65 11.31
N GLY A 432 -10.62 -3.71 11.07
CA GLY A 432 -11.98 -3.60 10.54
C GLY A 432 -12.89 -2.73 11.43
N ASP A 433 -12.79 -2.86 12.75
CA ASP A 433 -13.52 -2.01 13.68
C ASP A 433 -13.20 -0.50 13.53
N CYS A 434 -11.91 -0.13 13.39
CA CYS A 434 -11.52 1.26 13.18
C CYS A 434 -12.01 1.79 11.83
N HIS A 435 -11.94 0.95 10.78
CA HIS A 435 -12.45 1.31 9.46
C HIS A 435 -13.96 1.58 9.49
N THR A 436 -14.74 0.71 10.15
CA THR A 436 -16.20 0.92 10.34
C THR A 436 -16.46 2.16 11.19
N PHE A 437 -15.75 2.33 12.30
CA PHE A 437 -15.88 3.50 13.16
C PHE A 437 -15.66 4.81 12.38
N PHE A 438 -14.62 4.90 11.52
CA PHE A 438 -14.35 6.11 10.75
C PHE A 438 -15.41 6.45 9.70
N LYS A 439 -16.13 5.46 9.17
CA LYS A 439 -17.34 5.73 8.36
C LYS A 439 -18.36 6.52 9.17
N TYR A 440 -18.69 6.07 10.39
CA TYR A 440 -19.62 6.76 11.27
C TYR A 440 -19.10 8.12 11.72
N VAL A 441 -17.81 8.24 12.06
CA VAL A 441 -17.21 9.54 12.43
C VAL A 441 -17.36 10.54 11.29
N SER A 442 -17.10 10.14 10.03
CA SER A 442 -17.24 11.05 8.88
C SER A 442 -18.67 11.58 8.71
N VAL A 443 -19.67 10.76 9.00
CA VAL A 443 -21.10 11.14 8.94
C VAL A 443 -21.50 12.03 10.11
N VAL A 444 -21.15 11.64 11.34
CA VAL A 444 -21.50 12.36 12.58
C VAL A 444 -20.86 13.74 12.61
N THR A 445 -19.58 13.82 12.25
CA THR A 445 -18.81 15.07 12.29
C THR A 445 -18.93 15.91 11.04
N LYS A 446 -19.45 15.33 9.94
CA LYS A 446 -19.47 15.93 8.59
C LYS A 446 -18.07 16.38 8.13
N ARG A 447 -17.03 15.63 8.53
CA ARG A 447 -15.62 15.89 8.19
C ARG A 447 -15.08 14.81 7.27
N GLU A 448 -14.26 15.24 6.32
CA GLU A 448 -13.45 14.34 5.50
C GLU A 448 -12.29 13.77 6.33
N ILE A 449 -12.16 12.45 6.37
CA ILE A 449 -11.11 11.75 7.12
C ILE A 449 -10.30 10.89 6.15
N HIS A 450 -9.01 11.13 6.08
CA HIS A 450 -8.05 10.35 5.32
C HIS A 450 -7.16 9.58 6.27
N VAL A 451 -7.11 8.27 6.10
CA VAL A 451 -6.21 7.41 6.84
C VAL A 451 -5.35 6.66 5.84
N ARG A 452 -4.03 6.79 5.97
CA ARG A 452 -3.09 5.96 5.23
C ARG A 452 -2.49 4.93 6.15
N ASP A 453 -2.61 3.67 5.77
CA ASP A 453 -1.99 2.55 6.49
C ASP A 453 -0.96 1.83 5.60
N SER A 454 -0.58 0.61 5.98
CA SER A 454 0.34 -0.20 5.19
C SER A 454 -0.30 -0.84 3.95
N SER A 455 -1.63 -0.90 3.84
CA SER A 455 -2.32 -1.44 2.65
C SER A 455 -2.65 -0.36 1.62
N GLY A 456 -2.85 0.90 2.05
CA GLY A 456 -3.10 2.00 1.14
C GLY A 456 -3.78 3.21 1.79
N PHE A 457 -4.56 3.93 0.98
CA PHE A 457 -5.33 5.08 1.41
C PHE A 457 -6.79 4.71 1.66
N HIS A 458 -7.34 5.20 2.76
CA HIS A 458 -8.73 5.07 3.15
C HIS A 458 -9.31 6.47 3.25
N CYS A 459 -10.31 6.77 2.43
CA CYS A 459 -11.01 8.05 2.44
C CYS A 459 -12.44 7.85 2.92
N PHE A 460 -12.80 8.54 4.01
CA PHE A 460 -14.13 8.51 4.59
C PHE A 460 -14.77 9.88 4.38
N TRP A 461 -15.74 9.93 3.47
CA TRP A 461 -16.51 11.12 3.16
C TRP A 461 -17.95 10.73 2.82
N ASN A 462 -18.90 11.26 3.59
CA ASN A 462 -20.33 11.25 3.27
C ASN A 462 -20.85 9.88 2.78
N VAL A 463 -20.38 8.80 3.41
CA VAL A 463 -20.75 7.43 3.04
C VAL A 463 -22.21 7.23 3.44
N SER A 464 -23.09 6.99 2.47
CA SER A 464 -24.47 6.60 2.73
C SER A 464 -24.48 5.36 3.63
N LEU A 465 -25.11 5.44 4.80
CA LEU A 465 -25.17 4.35 5.79
C LEU A 465 -26.04 3.16 5.33
N THR A 466 -26.55 3.19 4.10
CA THR A 466 -27.28 2.07 3.49
C THR A 466 -26.33 0.95 3.07
N PRO A 467 -26.72 -0.33 3.21
CA PRO A 467 -25.99 -1.43 2.59
C PRO A 467 -25.87 -1.17 1.09
N VAL A 468 -24.71 -1.43 0.50
CA VAL A 468 -24.49 -1.32 -0.94
C VAL A 468 -25.46 -2.26 -1.64
N VAL A 469 -26.53 -1.70 -2.23
CA VAL A 469 -27.34 -2.39 -3.22
C VAL A 469 -26.54 -2.40 -4.52
N LYS A 470 -26.32 -3.59 -5.08
CA LYS A 470 -25.74 -3.76 -6.42
C LYS A 470 -26.56 -2.92 -7.41
N VAL A 471 -25.91 -1.92 -8.03
CA VAL A 471 -26.50 -1.20 -9.16
C VAL A 471 -26.09 -1.93 -10.44
N GLU A 472 -27.08 -2.36 -11.21
CA GLU A 472 -26.91 -3.00 -12.52
C GLU A 472 -26.36 -2.00 -13.57
N VAL A 473 -25.14 -2.29 -14.03
CA VAL A 473 -24.66 -2.35 -15.42
C VAL A 473 -25.39 -1.53 -16.51
N LEU A 474 -24.61 -0.69 -17.24
CA LEU A 474 -24.74 -0.48 -18.70
C LEU A 474 -23.35 -0.19 -19.34
N PRO A 475 -22.70 -1.12 -20.06
CA PRO A 475 -21.40 -0.95 -20.72
C PRO A 475 -21.54 -1.18 -22.23
N GLU A 476 -22.39 -0.43 -22.92
CA GLU A 476 -22.61 -0.64 -24.38
C GLU A 476 -21.73 0.27 -25.25
N LEU A 477 -21.13 1.33 -24.70
CA LEU A 477 -20.36 2.31 -25.48
C LEU A 477 -18.91 1.90 -25.81
N CYS A 478 -18.28 0.99 -25.04
CA CYS A 478 -16.88 0.58 -25.29
C CYS A 478 -16.72 -0.59 -26.28
N ALA A 479 -17.75 -1.41 -26.48
CA ALA A 479 -17.66 -2.59 -27.35
C ALA A 479 -17.42 -2.22 -28.83
N VAL A 480 -17.96 -1.08 -29.27
CA VAL A 480 -17.94 -0.65 -30.67
C VAL A 480 -16.54 -0.20 -31.12
N HIS A 481 -15.77 0.44 -30.25
CA HIS A 481 -14.42 0.93 -30.59
C HIS A 481 -13.35 -0.18 -30.59
N PHE A 482 -13.47 -1.18 -29.69
CA PHE A 482 -12.50 -2.28 -29.61
C PHE A 482 -12.64 -3.30 -30.75
N LEU A 483 -13.87 -3.56 -31.22
CA LEU A 483 -14.12 -4.42 -32.39
C LEU A 483 -13.56 -3.81 -33.68
N GLY A 484 -13.66 -2.49 -33.85
CA GLY A 484 -13.12 -1.80 -35.03
C GLY A 484 -11.59 -1.85 -35.14
N ALA A 485 -10.88 -1.80 -34.02
CA ALA A 485 -9.41 -1.92 -33.98
C ALA A 485 -8.95 -3.38 -34.15
N ALA A 486 -9.64 -4.34 -33.52
CA ALA A 486 -9.35 -5.77 -33.67
C ALA A 486 -9.55 -6.25 -35.11
N TYR A 487 -10.58 -5.76 -35.82
CA TYR A 487 -10.85 -6.12 -37.21
C TYR A 487 -9.74 -5.62 -38.17
N ARG A 488 -9.22 -4.41 -37.96
CA ARG A 488 -8.12 -3.84 -38.79
C ARG A 488 -6.78 -4.56 -38.57
N ILE A 489 -6.56 -5.13 -37.39
CA ILE A 489 -5.37 -5.92 -37.07
C ILE A 489 -5.45 -7.33 -37.67
N LEU A 490 -6.66 -7.91 -37.76
CA LEU A 490 -6.87 -9.26 -38.30
C LEU A 490 -6.88 -9.31 -39.83
N HIS A 491 -7.20 -8.21 -40.52
CA HIS A 491 -7.28 -8.17 -41.98
C HIS A 491 -6.61 -6.92 -42.60
N PRO A 492 -5.26 -6.89 -42.72
CA PRO A 492 -4.55 -5.76 -43.32
C PRO A 492 -4.77 -5.59 -44.84
N TYR A 493 -5.50 -6.50 -45.50
CA TYR A 493 -5.70 -6.51 -46.96
C TYR A 493 -7.16 -6.55 -47.44
N SER A 494 -8.17 -6.46 -46.57
CA SER A 494 -9.56 -6.40 -47.05
C SER A 494 -9.98 -4.96 -47.36
N ASN A 495 -9.67 -4.49 -48.58
CA ASN A 495 -10.37 -3.36 -49.19
C ASN A 495 -11.79 -3.82 -49.57
N LEU A 496 -12.77 -3.59 -48.71
CA LEU A 496 -14.18 -3.54 -49.07
C LEU A 496 -14.78 -2.24 -48.55
N SER A 497 -15.25 -1.43 -49.48
CA SER A 497 -16.01 -0.19 -49.29
C SER A 497 -17.24 -0.37 -48.40
N PRO A 498 -17.69 0.69 -47.70
CA PRO A 498 -18.78 0.58 -46.75
C PRO A 498 -20.11 0.36 -47.47
N PHE A 499 -20.79 -0.75 -47.19
CA PHE A 499 -22.21 -0.88 -47.50
C PHE A 499 -23.02 -0.34 -46.31
N VAL A 500 -23.84 0.65 -46.66
CA VAL A 500 -24.94 1.23 -45.89
C VAL A 500 -26.03 0.17 -45.70
N GLY A 501 -26.62 0.12 -44.50
CA GLY A 501 -27.78 -0.70 -44.16
C GLY A 501 -28.03 -0.70 -42.66
#